data_AF-A0A661A2T2-F1
#
_entry.id   AF-A0A661A2T2-F1
#
_cell.length_a   1.000
_cell.length_b   1.000
_cell.length_c   1.000
_cell.angle_alpha   90.00
_cell.angle_beta   90.00
_cell.angle_gamma   90.00
#
_symmetry.space_group_name_H-M   'P 1'
#
loop_
_entity.id
_entity.type
_entity.pdbx_description
1 polymer ?
#
loop_
_entity_poly.entity_id
_entity_poly.type
_entity_poly.pdbx_seq_one_letter_code
_entity_poly.pdbx_strand_id
1 'polypeptide(L)'
;MAVPAYNTDLTDITTAESTSGFSAYGGGSSGLSASPDMSMQGTNCVDKQITNADKGLYFSGSAVTLGGSPQDHVFIWHFCATPGLADSIAQKGASVMIGTGSTANCKYHIDGNDTYGAAGRVGKCHPIDYTLRSSNTGSRPYRTVQGSPGANPSLFGGGLNTTGSVKGPNMGIDAIRYGTGIYITAGDVSNKATFAGAATQSDAVGNRWGVLTEIGGGFELQGRFVVGQNTSGTATAAYFDDANVSLALVDTEHSATDFTQIVIDHASSTFNLTNATISALGTHNPGQLVFNNASTSAALDTCVFAGLGISTLRAGVAATSCTWRAAGAITSNGATLDACLITNSPAAAAVIGDDLDDYTDCTFESDGSGHAIDLGTIAGDATMGWDNYDSGYAATDGSTGDETIKTSVDSGKTLTINVGSGYTTPTIYNAGAGTVTVVSGQVTTTIKVVDVTDGSVIQGARVYLLADTGGPLAVDTEIFNELTDVDGEVSDTRSLGSSQPVVGRVRKGSAATLYKTSPIAGTIDNGSGLTLTVQLIPDE
;
A
#
# COMPACT_ATOMS: atom_id res chain seq x y z
N MET A 1 -26.49 -15.59 2.06
CA MET A 1 -25.10 -15.25 2.33
C MET A 1 -24.31 -15.57 1.08
N ALA A 2 -23.62 -14.59 0.52
CA ALA A 2 -22.91 -14.73 -0.74
C ALA A 2 -21.51 -15.28 -0.42
N VAL A 3 -21.18 -16.45 -0.95
CA VAL A 3 -19.84 -17.03 -0.78
C VAL A 3 -18.85 -16.22 -1.63
N PRO A 4 -17.64 -15.91 -1.13
CA PRO A 4 -16.61 -15.27 -1.95
C PRO A 4 -16.30 -16.08 -3.20
N ALA A 5 -16.18 -15.40 -4.33
CA ALA A 5 -15.74 -15.98 -5.58
C ALA A 5 -14.31 -15.51 -5.89
N TYR A 6 -13.39 -16.46 -5.99
CA TYR A 6 -12.00 -16.22 -6.37
C TYR A 6 -11.83 -16.73 -7.81
N ASN A 7 -11.56 -15.82 -8.74
CA ASN A 7 -11.37 -16.14 -10.14
C ASN A 7 -10.04 -15.58 -10.65
N THR A 8 -9.70 -15.91 -11.88
CA THR A 8 -8.55 -15.33 -12.58
C THR A 8 -8.93 -14.96 -14.01
N ASP A 9 -8.27 -13.93 -14.54
CA ASP A 9 -8.34 -13.57 -15.97
C ASP A 9 -7.33 -14.36 -16.82
N LEU A 10 -6.54 -15.23 -16.20
CA LEU A 10 -5.55 -16.05 -16.90
C LEU A 10 -6.21 -16.94 -17.95
N THR A 11 -5.71 -16.83 -19.17
CA THR A 11 -6.11 -17.66 -20.32
C THR A 11 -5.01 -18.67 -20.63
N ASP A 12 -5.40 -19.94 -20.78
CA ASP A 12 -4.48 -21.02 -21.12
C ASP A 12 -3.95 -20.88 -22.55
N ILE A 13 -2.63 -20.93 -22.70
CA ILE A 13 -1.95 -21.19 -23.99
C ILE A 13 -1.81 -22.70 -24.17
N THR A 14 -1.35 -23.38 -23.12
CA THR A 14 -1.25 -24.84 -23.04
C THR A 14 -1.13 -25.26 -21.59
N THR A 15 -1.76 -26.37 -21.21
CA THR A 15 -1.61 -26.99 -19.88
C THR A 15 -0.46 -28.00 -19.82
N ALA A 16 0.28 -28.19 -20.92
CA ALA A 16 1.45 -29.09 -20.99
C ALA A 16 1.22 -30.56 -20.60
N GLU A 17 -0.03 -31.04 -20.64
CA GLU A 17 -0.40 -32.42 -20.31
C GLU A 17 0.03 -33.47 -21.36
N SER A 18 0.55 -33.03 -22.51
CA SER A 18 1.07 -33.90 -23.56
C SER A 18 2.16 -33.18 -24.36
N THR A 19 2.97 -33.94 -25.09
CA THR A 19 4.00 -33.40 -25.99
C THR A 19 3.44 -32.80 -27.29
N SER A 20 2.12 -32.77 -27.47
CA SER A 20 1.48 -32.20 -28.66
C SER A 20 1.77 -30.70 -28.78
N GLY A 21 2.20 -30.26 -29.97
CA GLY A 21 2.58 -28.87 -30.21
C GLY A 21 3.94 -28.46 -29.62
N PHE A 22 4.60 -29.33 -28.85
CA PHE A 22 5.94 -29.07 -28.32
C PHE A 22 7.05 -29.50 -29.28
N SER A 23 8.15 -28.76 -29.26
CA SER A 23 9.35 -29.03 -30.03
C SER A 23 10.59 -28.67 -29.23
N ALA A 24 11.69 -29.38 -29.48
CA ALA A 24 12.97 -29.10 -28.84
C ALA A 24 13.74 -28.00 -29.59
N TYR A 25 14.52 -27.19 -28.87
CA TYR A 25 15.56 -26.35 -29.44
C TYR A 25 16.94 -26.79 -28.95
N GLY A 26 18.00 -26.42 -29.70
CA GLY A 26 19.38 -26.81 -29.36
C GLY A 26 19.72 -28.28 -29.71
N GLY A 27 18.86 -28.92 -30.51
CA GLY A 27 19.04 -30.27 -31.04
C GLY A 27 18.42 -31.39 -30.20
N GLY A 28 18.30 -32.57 -30.82
CA GLY A 28 17.87 -33.82 -30.17
C GLY A 28 16.43 -33.86 -29.69
N SER A 29 15.45 -33.95 -30.59
CA SER A 29 14.03 -34.14 -30.21
C SER A 29 13.78 -35.42 -29.40
N SER A 30 14.65 -36.42 -29.51
CA SER A 30 14.65 -37.59 -28.63
C SER A 30 14.71 -37.16 -27.16
N GLY A 31 13.81 -37.71 -26.34
CA GLY A 31 13.74 -37.40 -24.90
C GLY A 31 12.89 -36.20 -24.52
N LEU A 32 11.98 -35.73 -25.38
CA LEU A 32 10.78 -35.00 -24.93
C LEU A 32 9.78 -36.02 -24.39
N SER A 33 9.25 -35.80 -23.20
CA SER A 33 8.25 -36.68 -22.61
C SER A 33 7.18 -35.89 -21.88
N ALA A 34 6.02 -36.52 -21.66
CA ALA A 34 5.00 -36.02 -20.76
C ALA A 34 5.01 -36.93 -19.53
N SER A 35 5.26 -36.35 -18.35
CA SER A 35 5.52 -37.09 -17.12
C SER A 35 4.97 -36.34 -15.90
N PRO A 36 4.55 -37.05 -14.84
CA PRO A 36 4.13 -36.43 -13.58
C PRO A 36 5.28 -35.90 -12.72
N ASP A 37 6.52 -36.33 -12.95
CA ASP A 37 7.64 -36.12 -12.01
C ASP A 37 7.99 -34.64 -11.74
N MET A 38 7.73 -33.75 -12.70
CA MET A 38 7.93 -32.30 -12.59
C MET A 38 6.64 -31.51 -12.82
N SER A 39 5.48 -32.18 -12.74
CA SER A 39 4.17 -31.54 -12.89
C SER A 39 3.86 -30.65 -11.69
N MET A 40 3.30 -29.49 -11.98
CA MET A 40 2.77 -28.52 -11.03
C MET A 40 1.25 -28.56 -11.06
N GLN A 41 0.68 -28.42 -12.26
CA GLN A 41 -0.72 -28.40 -12.60
C GLN A 41 -1.13 -29.75 -13.20
N GLY A 42 -2.30 -30.23 -12.81
CA GLY A 42 -2.91 -31.41 -13.39
C GLY A 42 -2.09 -32.68 -13.18
N THR A 43 -1.84 -33.44 -14.25
CA THR A 43 -1.23 -34.78 -14.16
C THR A 43 0.19 -34.83 -14.68
N ASN A 44 0.48 -34.17 -15.80
CA ASN A 44 1.78 -34.23 -16.45
C ASN A 44 2.27 -32.83 -16.79
N CYS A 45 3.59 -32.68 -16.86
CA CYS A 45 4.26 -31.59 -17.55
C CYS A 45 4.98 -32.13 -18.80
N VAL A 46 5.47 -31.23 -19.67
CA VAL A 46 6.42 -31.61 -20.71
C VAL A 46 7.84 -31.43 -20.21
N ASP A 47 8.59 -32.52 -20.15
CA ASP A 47 9.95 -32.53 -19.66
C ASP A 47 10.98 -32.86 -20.74
N LYS A 48 12.24 -32.54 -20.43
CA LYS A 48 13.39 -32.86 -21.25
C LYS A 48 14.67 -33.01 -20.43
N GLN A 49 15.52 -33.92 -20.87
CA GLN A 49 16.93 -33.98 -20.46
C GLN A 49 17.76 -32.92 -21.18
N ILE A 50 18.38 -32.04 -20.41
CA ILE A 50 19.32 -31.01 -20.84
C ILE A 50 20.72 -31.37 -20.33
N THR A 51 21.72 -31.30 -21.21
CA THR A 51 23.09 -31.70 -20.89
C THR A 51 24.09 -30.90 -21.71
N ASN A 52 25.05 -30.33 -20.98
CA ASN A 52 26.24 -29.63 -21.44
C ASN A 52 26.02 -28.64 -22.61
N ALA A 53 24.89 -27.92 -22.61
CA ALA A 53 24.51 -26.95 -23.64
C ALA A 53 23.25 -26.16 -23.23
N ASP A 54 23.01 -25.01 -23.90
CA ASP A 54 21.71 -24.33 -23.95
C ASP A 54 20.74 -25.13 -24.83
N LYS A 55 19.82 -25.83 -24.18
CA LYS A 55 18.75 -26.59 -24.84
C LYS A 55 17.45 -26.41 -24.07
N GLY A 56 16.34 -26.73 -24.74
CA GLY A 56 15.05 -26.66 -24.10
C GLY A 56 13.93 -27.10 -25.02
N LEU A 57 12.73 -26.63 -24.70
CA LEU A 57 11.51 -26.98 -25.39
C LEU A 57 10.57 -25.78 -25.47
N TYR A 58 9.74 -25.77 -26.50
CA TYR A 58 8.75 -24.74 -26.72
C TYR A 58 7.49 -25.34 -27.33
N PHE A 59 6.35 -24.80 -26.93
CA PHE A 59 5.06 -24.99 -27.55
C PHE A 59 4.88 -24.00 -28.71
N SER A 60 4.37 -24.48 -29.83
CA SER A 60 3.95 -23.65 -30.97
C SER A 60 2.43 -23.64 -31.03
N GLY A 61 1.84 -22.51 -30.69
CA GLY A 61 0.39 -22.31 -30.65
C GLY A 61 -0.08 -21.24 -31.62
N SER A 62 -1.31 -20.78 -31.39
CA SER A 62 -1.85 -19.59 -32.04
C SER A 62 -1.12 -18.34 -31.57
N ALA A 63 -1.05 -17.32 -32.42
CA ALA A 63 -0.53 -16.02 -32.01
C ALA A 63 -1.43 -15.40 -30.93
N VAL A 64 -0.83 -14.93 -29.85
CA VAL A 64 -1.49 -14.27 -28.72
C VAL A 64 -1.25 -12.78 -28.81
N THR A 65 -2.27 -11.97 -28.57
CA THR A 65 -2.11 -10.52 -28.40
C THR A 65 -1.87 -10.21 -26.93
N LEU A 66 -0.76 -9.55 -26.64
CA LEU A 66 -0.35 -9.15 -25.30
C LEU A 66 -0.22 -7.63 -25.25
N GLY A 67 -0.42 -7.04 -24.06
CA GLY A 67 -0.28 -5.60 -23.85
C GLY A 67 -1.62 -4.85 -23.78
N GLY A 68 -2.66 -5.48 -23.23
CA GLY A 68 -3.85 -4.76 -22.77
C GLY A 68 -3.55 -3.70 -21.69
N SER A 69 -4.59 -3.01 -21.22
CA SER A 69 -4.51 -2.18 -20.02
C SER A 69 -5.52 -2.72 -19.01
N PRO A 70 -5.07 -3.24 -17.85
CA PRO A 70 -3.67 -3.44 -17.43
C PRO A 70 -2.87 -4.42 -18.31
N GLN A 71 -1.54 -4.32 -18.25
CA GLN A 71 -0.63 -5.06 -19.13
C GLN A 71 -0.58 -6.57 -18.82
N ASP A 72 -0.97 -7.37 -19.81
CA ASP A 72 -0.85 -8.83 -19.74
C ASP A 72 0.60 -9.30 -19.66
N HIS A 73 0.82 -10.35 -18.86
CA HIS A 73 2.08 -11.06 -18.74
C HIS A 73 1.90 -12.53 -19.09
N VAL A 74 2.95 -13.17 -19.58
CA VAL A 74 2.97 -14.63 -19.76
C VAL A 74 3.42 -15.29 -18.47
N PHE A 75 2.57 -16.10 -17.88
CA PHE A 75 2.87 -16.93 -16.72
C PHE A 75 3.29 -18.32 -17.20
N ILE A 76 4.47 -18.77 -16.80
CA ILE A 76 4.99 -20.09 -17.17
C ILE A 76 5.59 -20.78 -15.96
N TRP A 77 5.12 -22.00 -15.70
CA TRP A 77 5.76 -22.89 -14.74
C TRP A 77 7.02 -23.49 -15.37
N HIS A 78 8.15 -23.20 -14.75
CA HIS A 78 9.45 -23.72 -15.14
C HIS A 78 10.05 -24.52 -13.98
N PHE A 79 10.59 -25.69 -14.29
CA PHE A 79 11.24 -26.56 -13.33
C PHE A 79 12.69 -26.83 -13.74
N CYS A 80 13.63 -26.73 -12.79
CA CYS A 80 15.04 -27.06 -12.92
C CYS A 80 15.44 -28.06 -11.82
N ALA A 81 15.47 -29.34 -12.14
CA ALA A 81 15.81 -30.39 -11.16
C ALA A 81 17.29 -30.42 -10.78
N THR A 82 18.15 -29.73 -11.54
CA THR A 82 19.60 -29.72 -11.32
C THR A 82 20.15 -28.28 -11.22
N PRO A 83 19.73 -27.50 -10.22
CA PRO A 83 20.12 -26.09 -10.10
C PRO A 83 21.64 -25.91 -9.98
N GLY A 84 22.34 -26.83 -9.30
CA GLY A 84 23.81 -26.79 -9.18
C GLY A 84 24.57 -27.05 -10.49
N LEU A 85 23.90 -27.55 -11.53
CA LEU A 85 24.48 -27.76 -12.86
C LEU A 85 24.01 -26.72 -13.88
N ALA A 86 23.03 -25.87 -13.53
CA ALA A 86 22.72 -24.70 -14.33
C ALA A 86 23.95 -23.78 -14.38
N ASP A 87 24.13 -23.06 -15.47
CA ASP A 87 25.08 -21.96 -15.53
C ASP A 87 24.59 -20.79 -14.66
N SER A 88 25.41 -19.74 -14.54
CA SER A 88 25.00 -18.49 -13.92
C SER A 88 23.81 -17.86 -14.65
N ILE A 89 23.05 -17.01 -13.96
CA ILE A 89 21.91 -16.33 -14.58
C ILE A 89 22.34 -15.48 -15.78
N ALA A 90 23.51 -14.83 -15.72
CA ALA A 90 24.05 -14.03 -16.82
C ALA A 90 24.38 -14.88 -18.07
N GLN A 91 24.65 -16.16 -17.86
CA GLN A 91 24.86 -17.16 -18.91
C GLN A 91 23.63 -18.04 -19.13
N LYS A 92 22.44 -17.56 -18.75
CA LYS A 92 21.16 -18.19 -19.03
C LYS A 92 21.03 -19.59 -18.41
N GLY A 93 21.42 -19.73 -17.14
CA GLY A 93 21.28 -20.99 -16.39
C GLY A 93 19.89 -21.63 -16.56
N ALA A 94 18.84 -20.85 -16.33
CA ALA A 94 17.47 -21.13 -16.72
C ALA A 94 16.89 -19.95 -17.50
N SER A 95 15.99 -20.24 -18.46
CA SER A 95 15.31 -19.18 -19.21
C SER A 95 13.91 -19.54 -19.65
N VAL A 96 13.08 -18.50 -19.75
CA VAL A 96 11.81 -18.53 -20.48
C VAL A 96 12.04 -18.04 -21.90
N MET A 97 11.49 -18.74 -22.88
CA MET A 97 11.59 -18.43 -24.30
C MET A 97 10.21 -18.04 -24.85
N ILE A 98 10.09 -16.82 -25.38
CA ILE A 98 8.86 -16.34 -26.01
C ILE A 98 9.20 -15.72 -27.37
N GLY A 99 8.41 -16.01 -28.41
CA GLY A 99 8.72 -15.57 -29.77
C GLY A 99 7.59 -15.70 -30.76
N THR A 100 7.84 -15.22 -31.98
CA THR A 100 7.00 -15.47 -33.16
C THR A 100 7.53 -16.59 -34.04
N GLY A 101 8.68 -17.19 -33.67
CA GLY A 101 9.25 -18.35 -34.33
C GLY A 101 10.55 -18.82 -33.68
N SER A 102 11.00 -20.02 -34.05
CA SER A 102 12.21 -20.65 -33.49
C SER A 102 13.51 -19.90 -33.80
N THR A 103 13.48 -19.00 -34.79
CA THR A 103 14.59 -18.08 -35.13
C THR A 103 14.24 -16.62 -34.86
N ALA A 104 13.10 -16.34 -34.24
CA ALA A 104 12.57 -15.00 -33.93
C ALA A 104 11.97 -15.03 -32.51
N ASN A 105 12.84 -15.09 -31.50
CA ASN A 105 12.48 -15.23 -30.09
C ASN A 105 13.38 -14.41 -29.15
N CYS A 106 12.87 -14.17 -27.94
CA CYS A 106 13.60 -13.64 -26.81
C CYS A 106 13.67 -14.71 -25.72
N LYS A 107 14.86 -14.91 -25.15
CA LYS A 107 15.09 -15.72 -23.96
C LYS A 107 15.35 -14.81 -22.77
N TYR A 108 14.45 -14.84 -21.81
CA TYR A 108 14.49 -14.12 -20.54
C TYR A 108 15.22 -15.00 -19.53
N HIS A 109 16.33 -14.51 -18.96
CA HIS A 109 17.15 -15.31 -18.05
C HIS A 109 16.52 -15.20 -16.67
N ILE A 110 15.91 -16.26 -16.18
CA ILE A 110 15.06 -16.20 -14.97
C ILE A 110 15.79 -16.65 -13.71
N ASP A 111 16.79 -17.52 -13.86
CA ASP A 111 17.56 -18.06 -12.74
C ASP A 111 18.91 -18.64 -13.24
N GLY A 112 19.81 -18.93 -12.30
CA GLY A 112 21.08 -19.63 -12.50
C GLY A 112 21.58 -20.27 -11.21
N ASN A 113 22.72 -20.96 -11.27
CA ASN A 113 23.30 -21.59 -10.07
C ASN A 113 23.62 -20.59 -8.94
N ASP A 114 23.78 -19.32 -9.29
CA ASP A 114 24.03 -18.19 -8.41
C ASP A 114 22.75 -17.56 -7.85
N THR A 115 21.55 -17.93 -8.33
CA THR A 115 20.25 -17.41 -7.84
C THR A 115 19.32 -18.47 -7.27
N TYR A 116 19.47 -19.74 -7.66
CA TYR A 116 18.66 -20.84 -7.12
C TYR A 116 18.83 -21.06 -5.59
N GLY A 117 19.75 -20.36 -4.93
CA GLY A 117 20.12 -20.50 -3.52
C GLY A 117 19.36 -19.66 -2.48
N ALA A 118 18.51 -18.70 -2.86
CA ALA A 118 17.81 -17.85 -1.88
C ALA A 118 16.57 -18.51 -1.26
N ALA A 119 15.89 -19.41 -1.99
CA ALA A 119 14.64 -20.05 -1.52
C ALA A 119 14.56 -21.57 -1.78
N GLY A 120 15.58 -22.18 -2.39
CA GLY A 120 15.65 -23.64 -2.62
C GLY A 120 14.54 -24.24 -3.50
N ARG A 121 13.71 -23.40 -4.15
CA ARG A 121 12.62 -23.82 -5.02
C ARG A 121 13.14 -24.07 -6.43
N VAL A 122 13.05 -25.34 -6.84
CA VAL A 122 13.45 -25.82 -8.17
C VAL A 122 12.36 -25.66 -9.21
N GLY A 123 11.11 -25.41 -8.81
CA GLY A 123 10.02 -25.13 -9.72
C GLY A 123 9.24 -23.89 -9.29
N LYS A 124 9.05 -22.96 -10.23
CA LYS A 124 8.45 -21.65 -9.99
C LYS A 124 7.62 -21.22 -11.20
N CYS A 125 6.62 -20.39 -10.95
CA CYS A 125 5.91 -19.69 -12.02
C CYS A 125 6.60 -18.34 -12.27
N HIS A 126 6.85 -17.99 -13.52
CA HIS A 126 7.49 -16.74 -13.90
C HIS A 126 6.55 -15.91 -14.78
N PRO A 127 6.13 -14.70 -14.33
CA PRO A 127 5.44 -13.74 -15.18
C PRO A 127 6.46 -12.98 -16.03
N ILE A 128 6.23 -12.93 -17.34
CA ILE A 128 7.12 -12.28 -18.31
C ILE A 128 6.36 -11.21 -19.10
N ASP A 129 6.89 -9.99 -19.09
CA ASP A 129 6.49 -8.92 -19.99
C ASP A 129 7.13 -9.11 -21.37
N TYR A 130 6.32 -9.55 -22.34
CA TYR A 130 6.79 -9.74 -23.72
C TYR A 130 6.91 -8.44 -24.52
N THR A 131 6.41 -7.31 -24.01
CA THR A 131 6.65 -6.02 -24.66
C THR A 131 8.14 -5.68 -24.64
N LEU A 132 8.86 -6.13 -23.61
CA LEU A 132 10.32 -6.05 -23.47
C LEU A 132 11.02 -7.24 -24.15
N ARG A 133 11.10 -7.23 -25.48
CA ARG A 133 11.72 -8.29 -26.30
C ARG A 133 13.02 -7.87 -27.00
N SER A 134 13.73 -6.91 -26.40
CA SER A 134 15.06 -6.46 -26.82
C SER A 134 16.17 -7.13 -25.98
N SER A 135 17.35 -7.27 -26.59
CA SER A 135 18.51 -7.87 -25.91
C SER A 135 18.98 -6.99 -24.76
N ASN A 136 19.33 -7.60 -23.63
CA ASN A 136 20.01 -6.94 -22.52
C ASN A 136 21.06 -7.89 -21.92
N THR A 137 22.33 -7.65 -22.19
CA THR A 137 23.43 -8.54 -21.75
C THR A 137 24.43 -7.85 -20.82
N GLY A 138 24.29 -6.53 -20.62
CA GLY A 138 25.23 -5.73 -19.82
C GLY A 138 24.94 -5.78 -18.33
N SER A 139 23.68 -5.91 -17.95
CA SER A 139 23.22 -5.95 -16.56
C SER A 139 21.91 -6.72 -16.45
N ARG A 140 21.56 -7.14 -15.24
CA ARG A 140 20.21 -7.63 -14.95
C ARG A 140 19.17 -6.54 -15.24
N PRO A 141 17.95 -6.91 -15.66
CA PRO A 141 17.48 -8.25 -16.03
C PRO A 141 18.03 -8.72 -17.40
N TYR A 142 18.63 -9.92 -17.47
CA TYR A 142 19.31 -10.37 -18.69
C TYR A 142 18.34 -10.98 -19.72
N ARG A 143 18.53 -10.61 -20.99
CA ARG A 143 17.75 -11.11 -22.13
C ARG A 143 18.65 -11.36 -23.33
N THR A 144 18.45 -12.50 -23.99
CA THR A 144 19.10 -12.82 -25.27
C THR A 144 18.07 -12.92 -26.37
N VAL A 145 18.24 -12.15 -27.44
CA VAL A 145 17.33 -12.17 -28.59
C VAL A 145 17.96 -12.90 -29.77
N GLN A 146 17.16 -13.73 -30.44
CA GLN A 146 17.48 -14.35 -31.71
C GLN A 146 16.54 -13.82 -32.79
N GLY A 147 17.09 -13.27 -33.86
CA GLY A 147 16.32 -12.70 -34.96
C GLY A 147 15.53 -11.45 -34.54
N SER A 148 14.32 -11.30 -35.09
CA SER A 148 13.44 -10.16 -34.83
C SER A 148 12.03 -10.66 -34.42
N PRO A 149 11.77 -10.85 -33.12
CA PRO A 149 10.47 -11.32 -32.63
C PRO A 149 9.39 -10.25 -32.82
N GLY A 150 8.24 -10.64 -33.38
CA GLY A 150 7.08 -9.76 -33.54
C GLY A 150 6.33 -9.48 -32.23
N ALA A 151 5.25 -8.68 -32.27
CA ALA A 151 4.50 -8.27 -31.08
C ALA A 151 3.51 -9.32 -30.56
N ASN A 152 3.03 -10.22 -31.42
CA ASN A 152 2.05 -11.26 -31.06
C ASN A 152 2.74 -12.63 -31.05
N PRO A 153 3.25 -13.10 -29.89
CA PRO A 153 4.00 -14.35 -29.84
C PRO A 153 3.10 -15.56 -30.10
N SER A 154 3.68 -16.58 -30.70
CA SER A 154 3.05 -17.89 -30.96
C SER A 154 3.92 -19.05 -30.47
N LEU A 155 5.11 -18.75 -29.95
CA LEU A 155 6.07 -19.70 -29.43
C LEU A 155 6.32 -19.38 -27.95
N PHE A 156 6.12 -20.38 -27.08
CA PHE A 156 6.25 -20.24 -25.63
C PHE A 156 6.93 -21.45 -25.02
N GLY A 157 7.87 -21.27 -24.11
CA GLY A 157 8.53 -22.38 -23.43
C GLY A 157 9.72 -21.92 -22.64
N GLY A 158 10.74 -22.77 -22.55
CA GLY A 158 11.93 -22.46 -21.79
C GLY A 158 13.03 -23.49 -21.94
N GLY A 159 14.12 -23.28 -21.21
CA GLY A 159 15.21 -24.23 -21.20
C GLY A 159 16.25 -23.93 -20.14
N LEU A 160 17.32 -24.72 -20.21
CA LEU A 160 18.47 -24.63 -19.33
C LEU A 160 19.75 -24.50 -20.16
N ASN A 161 20.70 -23.74 -19.66
CA ASN A 161 22.10 -23.89 -20.03
C ASN A 161 22.81 -24.62 -18.89
N THR A 162 23.23 -25.85 -19.11
CA THR A 162 23.90 -26.66 -18.08
C THR A 162 25.39 -26.81 -18.37
N THR A 163 26.23 -26.74 -17.35
CA THR A 163 27.70 -26.83 -17.45
C THR A 163 28.24 -28.27 -17.36
N GLY A 164 27.36 -29.25 -17.14
CA GLY A 164 27.72 -30.66 -16.98
C GLY A 164 26.70 -31.62 -17.57
N SER A 165 27.02 -32.91 -17.46
CA SER A 165 26.14 -34.00 -17.90
C SER A 165 25.12 -34.36 -16.83
N VAL A 166 23.88 -34.56 -17.25
CA VAL A 166 22.77 -34.93 -16.36
C VAL A 166 22.27 -36.33 -16.73
N LYS A 167 21.75 -37.09 -15.76
CA LYS A 167 21.20 -38.44 -15.97
C LYS A 167 19.68 -38.39 -15.82
N GLY A 168 18.97 -38.25 -16.94
CA GLY A 168 17.50 -38.17 -17.00
C GLY A 168 16.95 -36.76 -17.22
N PRO A 169 15.63 -36.61 -17.36
CA PRO A 169 14.98 -35.31 -17.46
C PRO A 169 15.34 -34.42 -16.29
N ASN A 170 15.61 -33.14 -16.55
CA ASN A 170 15.98 -32.16 -15.53
C ASN A 170 15.38 -30.78 -15.75
N MET A 171 14.62 -30.61 -16.84
CA MET A 171 13.83 -29.44 -17.10
C MET A 171 12.40 -29.85 -17.38
N GLY A 172 11.45 -29.18 -16.73
CA GLY A 172 10.03 -29.31 -16.98
C GLY A 172 9.42 -27.96 -17.32
N ILE A 173 8.53 -27.93 -18.30
CA ILE A 173 7.59 -26.83 -18.51
C ILE A 173 6.21 -27.36 -18.24
N ASP A 174 5.50 -26.63 -17.40
CA ASP A 174 4.10 -26.86 -17.14
C ASP A 174 3.29 -25.59 -17.44
N ALA A 175 1.97 -25.70 -17.36
CA ALA A 175 0.95 -24.71 -17.68
C ALA A 175 1.46 -23.30 -18.01
N ILE A 176 1.26 -22.93 -19.28
CA ILE A 176 1.59 -21.62 -19.82
C ILE A 176 0.29 -20.84 -20.00
N ARG A 177 0.21 -19.67 -19.39
CA ARG A 177 -0.97 -18.79 -19.40
C ARG A 177 -0.58 -17.36 -19.72
N TYR A 178 -1.56 -16.54 -20.04
CA TYR A 178 -1.38 -15.09 -20.06
C TYR A 178 -2.57 -14.38 -19.42
N GLY A 179 -2.34 -13.22 -18.83
CA GLY A 179 -3.33 -12.40 -18.13
C GLY A 179 -2.65 -11.60 -17.04
N THR A 180 -3.34 -11.30 -15.94
CA THR A 180 -2.82 -10.37 -14.93
C THR A 180 -2.87 -10.87 -13.49
N GLY A 181 -3.86 -11.67 -13.09
CA GLY A 181 -3.92 -12.11 -11.70
C GLY A 181 -5.24 -12.69 -11.19
N ILE A 182 -5.48 -12.50 -9.90
CA ILE A 182 -6.64 -13.01 -9.15
C ILE A 182 -7.66 -11.87 -8.93
N TYR A 183 -8.93 -12.21 -9.08
CA TYR A 183 -10.08 -11.31 -8.97
C TYR A 183 -11.09 -11.87 -7.99
N ILE A 184 -11.43 -11.08 -6.98
CA ILE A 184 -12.28 -11.44 -5.85
C ILE A 184 -13.56 -10.61 -5.89
N THR A 185 -14.69 -11.32 -5.85
CA THR A 185 -16.03 -10.75 -5.79
C THR A 185 -16.86 -11.46 -4.74
N ALA A 186 -18.00 -10.88 -4.38
CA ALA A 186 -18.92 -11.40 -3.36
C ALA A 186 -18.26 -11.60 -1.99
N GLY A 187 -18.88 -12.39 -1.12
CA GLY A 187 -18.53 -12.49 0.29
C GLY A 187 -19.47 -11.69 1.18
N ASP A 188 -19.46 -12.02 2.46
CA ASP A 188 -20.11 -11.27 3.54
C ASP A 188 -19.37 -11.49 4.86
N VAL A 189 -19.83 -10.83 5.93
CA VAL A 189 -19.22 -10.92 7.27
C VAL A 189 -19.11 -12.35 7.82
N SER A 190 -19.99 -13.27 7.39
CA SER A 190 -19.94 -14.68 7.81
C SER A 190 -19.13 -15.56 6.86
N ASN A 191 -18.97 -15.15 5.60
CA ASN A 191 -18.22 -15.83 4.56
C ASN A 191 -17.28 -14.81 3.90
N LYS A 192 -16.24 -14.43 4.61
CA LYS A 192 -15.30 -13.40 4.18
C LYS A 192 -14.27 -13.94 3.19
N ALA A 193 -13.86 -13.09 2.24
CA ALA A 193 -12.71 -13.39 1.40
C ALA A 193 -11.41 -13.21 2.21
N THR A 194 -10.42 -14.07 1.97
CA THR A 194 -9.10 -14.04 2.63
C THR A 194 -7.98 -14.40 1.66
N PHE A 195 -6.72 -14.11 2.01
CA PHE A 195 -5.55 -14.58 1.26
C PHE A 195 -5.48 -16.10 1.25
N ALA A 196 -5.78 -16.78 2.37
CA ALA A 196 -5.81 -18.23 2.45
C ALA A 196 -6.88 -18.85 1.50
N GLY A 197 -8.05 -18.22 1.39
CA GLY A 197 -9.10 -18.64 0.46
C GLY A 197 -8.66 -18.50 -1.00
N ALA A 198 -8.00 -17.41 -1.34
CA ALA A 198 -7.43 -17.19 -2.67
C ALA A 198 -6.28 -18.18 -2.97
N ALA A 199 -5.40 -18.42 -2.00
CA ALA A 199 -4.29 -19.36 -2.13
C ALA A 199 -4.80 -20.79 -2.33
N THR A 200 -5.84 -21.22 -1.60
CA THR A 200 -6.48 -22.53 -1.80
C THR A 200 -6.93 -22.74 -3.24
N GLN A 201 -7.46 -21.70 -3.89
CA GLN A 201 -7.86 -21.77 -5.30
C GLN A 201 -6.64 -21.70 -6.23
N SER A 202 -5.70 -20.79 -5.98
CA SER A 202 -4.48 -20.63 -6.78
C SER A 202 -3.61 -21.88 -6.78
N ASP A 203 -3.50 -22.58 -5.65
CA ASP A 203 -2.67 -23.76 -5.43
C ASP A 203 -3.40 -25.10 -5.67
N ALA A 204 -4.71 -25.06 -5.97
CA ALA A 204 -5.43 -26.25 -6.36
C ALA A 204 -4.76 -26.89 -7.58
N VAL A 205 -4.60 -28.23 -7.55
CA VAL A 205 -3.86 -28.98 -8.59
C VAL A 205 -4.41 -28.70 -10.00
N GLY A 206 -5.71 -28.48 -10.16
CA GLY A 206 -6.30 -28.13 -11.47
C GLY A 206 -6.02 -26.69 -11.94
N ASN A 207 -5.62 -25.80 -11.04
CA ASN A 207 -5.49 -24.37 -11.28
C ASN A 207 -4.02 -23.97 -11.42
N ARG A 208 -3.25 -24.05 -10.32
CA ARG A 208 -1.84 -23.62 -10.24
C ARG A 208 -1.59 -22.33 -11.00
N TRP A 209 -2.30 -21.27 -10.61
CA TRP A 209 -2.23 -20.00 -11.31
C TRP A 209 -0.86 -19.34 -11.19
N GLY A 210 -0.14 -19.63 -10.10
CA GLY A 210 1.18 -19.06 -9.86
C GLY A 210 1.14 -17.56 -9.55
N VAL A 211 -0.01 -17.03 -9.13
CA VAL A 211 -0.21 -15.62 -8.76
C VAL A 211 -0.02 -15.43 -7.26
N LEU A 212 -0.73 -16.22 -6.45
CA LEU A 212 -0.60 -16.26 -5.00
C LEU A 212 -0.24 -17.70 -4.57
N THR A 213 0.85 -17.87 -3.83
CA THR A 213 1.32 -19.19 -3.38
C THR A 213 1.48 -19.18 -1.86
N GLU A 214 0.97 -20.20 -1.18
CA GLU A 214 1.20 -20.38 0.26
C GLU A 214 2.61 -20.94 0.52
N ILE A 215 3.39 -20.28 1.39
CA ILE A 215 4.77 -20.68 1.71
C ILE A 215 5.07 -20.40 3.18
N GLY A 216 5.48 -21.44 3.92
CA GLY A 216 6.10 -21.28 5.25
C GLY A 216 5.25 -20.55 6.28
N GLY A 217 3.92 -20.63 6.19
CA GLY A 217 2.98 -19.92 7.07
C GLY A 217 2.65 -18.49 6.65
N GLY A 218 3.08 -18.06 5.45
CA GLY A 218 2.67 -16.83 4.79
C GLY A 218 2.37 -17.07 3.31
N PHE A 219 2.40 -16.00 2.53
CA PHE A 219 2.07 -16.02 1.11
C PHE A 219 3.11 -15.28 0.28
N GLU A 220 3.28 -15.70 -0.96
CA GLU A 220 3.99 -14.95 -1.99
C GLU A 220 3.02 -14.52 -3.08
N LEU A 221 3.03 -13.22 -3.41
CA LEU A 221 2.22 -12.63 -4.47
C LEU A 221 3.12 -12.12 -5.61
N GLN A 222 2.70 -12.44 -6.83
CA GLN A 222 3.18 -11.82 -8.06
C GLN A 222 1.99 -11.59 -9.00
N GLY A 223 1.95 -10.43 -9.65
CA GLY A 223 0.80 -9.99 -10.44
C GLY A 223 -0.30 -9.36 -9.58
N ARG A 224 -1.51 -9.27 -10.12
CA ARG A 224 -2.61 -8.51 -9.49
C ARG A 224 -3.41 -9.36 -8.51
N PHE A 225 -3.70 -8.80 -7.35
CA PHE A 225 -4.67 -9.29 -6.37
C PHE A 225 -5.78 -8.26 -6.23
N VAL A 226 -6.90 -8.49 -6.91
CA VAL A 226 -7.96 -7.49 -7.08
C VAL A 226 -9.19 -7.88 -6.25
N VAL A 227 -9.61 -6.99 -5.36
CA VAL A 227 -10.83 -7.10 -4.56
C VAL A 227 -11.85 -6.09 -5.08
N GLY A 228 -13.06 -6.55 -5.37
CA GLY A 228 -14.12 -5.68 -5.83
C GLY A 228 -14.23 -5.55 -7.35
N GLN A 229 -13.59 -6.42 -8.14
CA GLN A 229 -13.77 -6.47 -9.59
C GLN A 229 -13.93 -7.91 -10.07
N ASN A 230 -14.68 -8.12 -11.15
CA ASN A 230 -14.67 -9.38 -11.88
C ASN A 230 -13.49 -9.45 -12.87
N THR A 231 -13.29 -10.61 -13.51
CA THR A 231 -12.18 -10.88 -14.45
C THR A 231 -12.22 -10.08 -15.75
N SER A 232 -13.31 -9.37 -16.03
CA SER A 232 -13.41 -8.41 -17.15
C SER A 232 -13.13 -6.97 -16.72
N GLY A 233 -12.66 -6.75 -15.48
CA GLY A 233 -12.40 -5.42 -14.92
C GLY A 233 -13.66 -4.64 -14.55
N THR A 234 -14.82 -5.29 -14.48
CA THR A 234 -16.06 -4.61 -14.04
C THR A 234 -16.13 -4.60 -12.53
N ALA A 235 -16.21 -3.41 -11.94
CA ALA A 235 -16.39 -3.21 -10.51
C ALA A 235 -17.61 -4.01 -10.00
N THR A 236 -17.38 -4.88 -9.02
CA THR A 236 -18.35 -5.82 -8.46
C THR A 236 -18.06 -6.00 -6.97
N ALA A 237 -19.00 -5.67 -6.09
CA ALA A 237 -18.79 -5.67 -4.63
C ALA A 237 -18.15 -6.97 -4.10
N ALA A 238 -17.28 -6.80 -3.11
CA ALA A 238 -16.64 -7.89 -2.38
C ALA A 238 -16.54 -7.57 -0.88
N TYR A 239 -16.51 -8.61 -0.05
CA TYR A 239 -16.21 -8.49 1.37
C TYR A 239 -14.91 -9.24 1.67
N PHE A 240 -13.83 -8.50 1.91
CA PHE A 240 -12.51 -9.03 2.24
C PHE A 240 -12.16 -8.63 3.68
N ASP A 241 -11.76 -9.61 4.48
CA ASP A 241 -11.38 -9.39 5.88
C ASP A 241 -10.41 -10.49 6.31
N ASP A 242 -9.15 -10.10 6.53
CA ASP A 242 -8.07 -11.01 6.89
C ASP A 242 -7.18 -10.42 7.98
N ALA A 243 -6.51 -11.29 8.75
CA ALA A 243 -5.68 -10.86 9.86
C ALA A 243 -4.52 -11.80 10.15
N ASN A 244 -3.44 -11.25 10.72
CA ASN A 244 -2.22 -12.00 11.11
C ASN A 244 -1.54 -12.71 9.92
N VAL A 245 -1.52 -12.05 8.76
CA VAL A 245 -0.95 -12.60 7.52
C VAL A 245 0.39 -11.98 7.19
N SER A 246 1.30 -12.78 6.63
CA SER A 246 2.55 -12.32 6.05
C SER A 246 2.50 -12.53 4.54
N LEU A 247 2.71 -11.47 3.77
CA LEU A 247 2.65 -11.46 2.32
C LEU A 247 3.95 -10.87 1.75
N ALA A 248 4.72 -11.71 1.08
CA ALA A 248 5.91 -11.29 0.36
C ALA A 248 5.57 -11.00 -1.10
N LEU A 249 5.94 -9.81 -1.59
CA LEU A 249 5.76 -9.42 -2.98
C LEU A 249 7.02 -9.78 -3.75
N VAL A 250 6.88 -10.74 -4.67
CA VAL A 250 8.03 -11.33 -5.37
C VAL A 250 8.59 -10.32 -6.38
N ASP A 251 9.91 -10.15 -6.36
CA ASP A 251 10.63 -9.38 -7.37
C ASP A 251 10.72 -10.18 -8.67
N THR A 252 9.85 -9.85 -9.61
CA THR A 252 9.75 -10.47 -10.93
C THR A 252 10.48 -9.59 -11.93
N GLU A 253 11.80 -9.76 -12.03
CA GLU A 253 12.71 -8.90 -12.81
C GLU A 253 12.39 -8.74 -14.32
N HIS A 254 11.52 -9.60 -14.88
CA HIS A 254 11.06 -9.52 -16.27
C HIS A 254 9.59 -9.09 -16.41
N SER A 255 8.94 -8.64 -15.34
CA SER A 255 7.61 -8.03 -15.41
C SER A 255 7.67 -6.52 -15.70
N ALA A 256 6.52 -5.91 -15.90
CA ALA A 256 6.36 -4.47 -15.75
C ALA A 256 6.64 -4.06 -14.29
N THR A 257 7.10 -2.82 -14.09
CA THR A 257 7.51 -2.30 -12.77
C THR A 257 6.32 -2.07 -11.81
N ASP A 258 5.12 -1.99 -12.35
CA ASP A 258 3.85 -1.82 -11.62
C ASP A 258 2.97 -3.09 -11.69
N PHE A 259 3.54 -4.23 -12.07
CA PHE A 259 2.77 -5.45 -12.31
C PHE A 259 2.11 -6.02 -11.05
N THR A 260 2.87 -6.12 -9.95
CA THR A 260 2.36 -6.64 -8.69
C THR A 260 1.53 -5.55 -7.99
N GLN A 261 0.24 -5.80 -7.77
CA GLN A 261 -0.66 -4.82 -7.16
C GLN A 261 -1.70 -5.50 -6.28
N ILE A 262 -2.01 -4.90 -5.14
CA ILE A 262 -3.22 -5.18 -4.36
C ILE A 262 -4.20 -4.05 -4.67
N VAL A 263 -5.29 -4.36 -5.37
CA VAL A 263 -6.24 -3.37 -5.88
C VAL A 263 -7.59 -3.56 -5.22
N ILE A 264 -8.18 -2.49 -4.70
CA ILE A 264 -9.53 -2.47 -4.15
C ILE A 264 -10.36 -1.48 -4.95
N ASP A 265 -11.41 -1.97 -5.61
CA ASP A 265 -12.16 -1.14 -6.58
C ASP A 265 -13.65 -1.44 -6.68
N HIS A 266 -14.41 -1.09 -5.63
CA HIS A 266 -15.87 -0.93 -5.73
C HIS A 266 -16.41 -0.18 -4.51
N ALA A 267 -17.33 0.77 -4.72
CA ALA A 267 -17.89 1.62 -3.67
C ALA A 267 -18.55 0.85 -2.51
N SER A 268 -19.20 -0.28 -2.80
CA SER A 268 -19.84 -1.12 -1.77
C SER A 268 -18.97 -2.29 -1.29
N SER A 269 -17.68 -2.29 -1.60
CA SER A 269 -16.77 -3.29 -1.03
C SER A 269 -16.35 -2.92 0.39
N THR A 270 -16.10 -3.94 1.19
CA THR A 270 -15.42 -3.82 2.48
C THR A 270 -14.06 -4.48 2.38
N PHE A 271 -13.01 -3.80 2.86
CA PHE A 271 -11.66 -4.33 2.92
C PHE A 271 -11.05 -4.07 4.29
N ASN A 272 -10.98 -5.11 5.12
CA ASN A 272 -10.37 -5.04 6.44
C ASN A 272 -9.08 -5.84 6.45
N LEU A 273 -8.01 -5.25 6.98
CA LEU A 273 -6.74 -5.92 7.15
C LEU A 273 -6.16 -5.56 8.52
N THR A 274 -5.89 -6.57 9.35
CA THR A 274 -5.41 -6.36 10.72
C THR A 274 -4.13 -7.14 10.99
N ASN A 275 -3.11 -6.51 11.60
CA ASN A 275 -1.85 -7.15 11.96
C ASN A 275 -1.21 -7.92 10.78
N ALA A 276 -1.26 -7.34 9.58
CA ALA A 276 -0.67 -7.92 8.38
C ALA A 276 0.71 -7.32 8.09
N THR A 277 1.64 -8.13 7.60
CA THR A 277 2.92 -7.66 7.07
C THR A 277 2.96 -7.90 5.58
N ILE A 278 3.09 -6.83 4.80
CA ILE A 278 3.26 -6.86 3.34
C ILE A 278 4.63 -6.30 3.01
N SER A 279 5.51 -7.11 2.42
CA SER A 279 6.91 -6.72 2.18
C SER A 279 7.37 -7.01 0.76
N ALA A 280 7.99 -6.03 0.10
CA ALA A 280 8.67 -6.23 -1.16
C ALA A 280 9.97 -7.04 -0.98
N LEU A 281 10.21 -8.01 -1.87
CA LEU A 281 11.47 -8.77 -1.88
C LEU A 281 12.56 -8.15 -2.77
N GLY A 282 12.22 -7.11 -3.55
CA GLY A 282 13.14 -6.41 -4.43
C GLY A 282 12.55 -5.11 -4.96
N THR A 283 13.26 -4.46 -5.88
CA THR A 283 12.99 -3.06 -6.28
C THR A 283 12.52 -2.91 -7.73
N HIS A 284 12.49 -3.97 -8.54
CA HIS A 284 12.03 -3.88 -9.93
C HIS A 284 10.51 -3.70 -9.99
N ASN A 285 9.78 -4.51 -9.22
CA ASN A 285 8.33 -4.42 -9.05
C ASN A 285 7.98 -4.55 -7.56
N PRO A 286 8.26 -3.52 -6.74
CA PRO A 286 8.13 -3.60 -5.28
C PRO A 286 6.68 -3.81 -4.79
N GLY A 287 5.70 -3.79 -5.71
CA GLY A 287 4.29 -3.94 -5.41
C GLY A 287 3.63 -2.61 -5.08
N GLN A 288 2.31 -2.54 -5.23
CA GLN A 288 1.53 -1.34 -4.92
C GLN A 288 0.26 -1.70 -4.15
N LEU A 289 -0.21 -0.79 -3.30
CA LEU A 289 -1.52 -0.85 -2.65
C LEU A 289 -2.40 0.24 -3.26
N VAL A 290 -3.52 -0.12 -3.87
CA VAL A 290 -4.30 0.81 -4.68
C VAL A 290 -5.79 0.73 -4.34
N PHE A 291 -6.32 1.80 -3.76
CA PHE A 291 -7.75 2.05 -3.63
C PHE A 291 -8.24 2.94 -4.78
N ASN A 292 -8.99 2.36 -5.71
CA ASN A 292 -9.49 3.09 -6.89
C ASN A 292 -10.83 3.80 -6.63
N ASN A 293 -11.53 3.44 -5.56
CA ASN A 293 -12.85 3.99 -5.26
C ASN A 293 -12.88 4.64 -3.87
N ALA A 294 -13.27 5.92 -3.84
CA ALA A 294 -13.28 6.72 -2.62
C ALA A 294 -14.37 6.36 -1.61
N SER A 295 -15.39 5.60 -2.01
CA SER A 295 -16.47 5.17 -1.13
C SER A 295 -16.28 3.75 -0.55
N THR A 296 -15.21 3.04 -0.95
CA THR A 296 -14.88 1.74 -0.37
C THR A 296 -14.71 1.87 1.14
N SER A 297 -15.38 1.05 1.94
CA SER A 297 -15.13 1.01 3.39
C SER A 297 -13.88 0.17 3.65
N ALA A 298 -12.77 0.79 4.05
CA ALA A 298 -11.53 0.08 4.31
C ALA A 298 -10.90 0.45 5.65
N ALA A 299 -10.49 -0.57 6.39
CA ALA A 299 -9.78 -0.44 7.66
C ALA A 299 -8.45 -1.19 7.58
N LEU A 300 -7.34 -0.47 7.75
CA LEU A 300 -6.00 -1.02 7.89
C LEU A 300 -5.57 -0.80 9.34
N ASP A 301 -5.39 -1.87 10.10
CA ASP A 301 -5.10 -1.78 11.53
C ASP A 301 -3.80 -2.54 11.85
N THR A 302 -2.83 -1.84 12.45
CA THR A 302 -1.57 -2.43 12.91
C THR A 302 -0.82 -3.18 11.78
N CYS A 303 -0.95 -2.71 10.55
CA CYS A 303 -0.32 -3.31 9.38
C CYS A 303 1.08 -2.75 9.12
N VAL A 304 1.96 -3.55 8.52
CA VAL A 304 3.30 -3.14 8.10
C VAL A 304 3.42 -3.27 6.60
N PHE A 305 3.73 -2.16 5.92
CA PHE A 305 4.03 -2.08 4.49
C PHE A 305 5.52 -1.73 4.34
N ALA A 306 6.35 -2.71 3.98
CA ALA A 306 7.80 -2.57 3.95
C ALA A 306 8.37 -2.67 2.53
N GLY A 307 9.12 -1.66 2.09
CA GLY A 307 9.75 -1.67 0.75
C GLY A 307 8.75 -1.54 -0.41
N LEU A 308 7.47 -1.30 -0.12
CA LEU A 308 6.40 -1.23 -1.11
C LEU A 308 6.65 -0.06 -2.06
N GLY A 309 6.13 -0.13 -3.29
CA GLY A 309 6.00 1.02 -4.16
C GLY A 309 4.97 2.03 -3.64
N ILE A 310 4.31 2.73 -4.55
CA ILE A 310 3.30 3.73 -4.20
C ILE A 310 2.10 3.05 -3.51
N SER A 311 1.60 3.69 -2.44
CA SER A 311 0.29 3.41 -1.86
C SER A 311 -0.68 4.51 -2.27
N THR A 312 -1.74 4.18 -3.00
CA THR A 312 -2.81 5.12 -3.34
C THR A 312 -4.02 4.82 -2.46
N LEU A 313 -4.27 5.67 -1.49
CA LEU A 313 -5.42 5.61 -0.59
C LEU A 313 -6.53 6.56 -1.09
N ARG A 314 -7.68 6.55 -0.40
CA ARG A 314 -8.84 7.40 -0.65
C ARG A 314 -9.63 7.64 0.63
N ALA A 315 -10.55 8.61 0.61
CA ALA A 315 -11.43 8.98 1.72
C ALA A 315 -12.16 7.86 2.48
N GLY A 316 -12.38 6.70 1.86
CA GLY A 316 -12.99 5.54 2.52
C GLY A 316 -12.00 4.66 3.32
N VAL A 317 -10.70 4.98 3.29
CA VAL A 317 -9.63 4.25 3.96
C VAL A 317 -9.30 4.92 5.30
N ALA A 318 -9.41 4.15 6.38
CA ALA A 318 -8.85 4.49 7.69
C ALA A 318 -7.65 3.57 7.98
N ALA A 319 -6.48 4.16 8.20
CA ALA A 319 -5.28 3.44 8.61
C ALA A 319 -4.92 3.82 10.05
N THR A 320 -4.91 2.84 10.95
CA THR A 320 -4.62 3.03 12.37
C THR A 320 -3.41 2.21 12.75
N SER A 321 -2.44 2.82 13.45
CA SER A 321 -1.24 2.14 13.97
C SER A 321 -0.43 1.39 12.90
N CYS A 322 -0.53 1.81 11.64
CA CYS A 322 0.16 1.17 10.52
C CYS A 322 1.59 1.71 10.36
N THR A 323 2.48 0.91 9.77
CA THR A 323 3.86 1.30 9.47
C THR A 323 4.12 1.23 7.97
N TRP A 324 4.52 2.35 7.36
CA TRP A 324 5.16 2.38 6.04
C TRP A 324 6.65 2.59 6.23
N ARG A 325 7.45 1.54 5.96
CA ARG A 325 8.92 1.57 6.14
C ARG A 325 9.62 1.37 4.82
N ALA A 326 10.47 2.32 4.44
CA ALA A 326 11.18 2.29 3.16
C ALA A 326 10.24 2.07 1.96
N ALA A 327 8.99 2.50 2.10
CA ALA A 327 7.97 2.41 1.06
C ALA A 327 7.96 3.72 0.25
N GLY A 328 7.50 3.64 -1.00
CA GLY A 328 7.25 4.82 -1.83
C GLY A 328 6.17 5.73 -1.26
N ALA A 329 5.81 6.77 -2.02
CA ALA A 329 4.85 7.77 -1.58
C ALA A 329 3.48 7.16 -1.25
N ILE A 330 2.84 7.72 -0.21
CA ILE A 330 1.45 7.50 0.14
C ILE A 330 0.64 8.66 -0.45
N THR A 331 -0.22 8.40 -1.43
CA THR A 331 -1.20 9.40 -1.90
C THR A 331 -2.47 9.23 -1.09
N SER A 332 -2.75 10.12 -0.13
CA SER A 332 -3.84 9.95 0.85
C SER A 332 -5.23 10.15 0.24
N ASN A 333 -5.42 11.19 -0.58
CA ASN A 333 -6.70 11.56 -1.20
C ASN A 333 -7.89 11.53 -0.20
N GLY A 334 -7.73 12.16 0.97
CA GLY A 334 -8.72 12.21 2.04
C GLY A 334 -8.74 10.99 2.98
N ALA A 335 -7.81 10.04 2.83
CA ALA A 335 -7.69 8.91 3.76
C ALA A 335 -7.16 9.39 5.11
N THR A 336 -7.74 8.88 6.20
CA THR A 336 -7.31 9.20 7.57
C THR A 336 -6.18 8.26 8.01
N LEU A 337 -5.06 8.81 8.47
CA LEU A 337 -3.98 8.06 9.10
C LEU A 337 -3.88 8.46 10.56
N ASP A 338 -4.00 7.48 11.45
CA ASP A 338 -4.00 7.66 12.89
C ASP A 338 -2.90 6.81 13.52
N ALA A 339 -2.07 7.40 14.39
CA ALA A 339 -0.98 6.73 15.09
C ALA A 339 -0.02 5.94 14.17
N CYS A 340 0.14 6.35 12.90
CA CYS A 340 0.94 5.62 11.92
C CYS A 340 2.43 6.01 11.97
N LEU A 341 3.31 5.07 11.66
CA LEU A 341 4.75 5.31 11.47
C LEU A 341 5.09 5.34 9.99
N ILE A 342 5.57 6.47 9.49
CA ILE A 342 6.04 6.64 8.12
C ILE A 342 7.54 6.94 8.19
N THR A 343 8.37 5.97 7.80
CA THR A 343 9.81 6.02 8.06
C THR A 343 10.64 5.62 6.85
N ASN A 344 11.72 6.37 6.61
CA ASN A 344 12.71 6.13 5.56
C ASN A 344 12.14 6.07 4.13
N SER A 345 11.10 6.84 3.81
CA SER A 345 10.54 6.88 2.45
C SER A 345 11.56 7.47 1.46
N PRO A 346 11.84 6.81 0.31
CA PRO A 346 12.73 7.33 -0.72
C PRO A 346 12.03 8.30 -1.70
N ALA A 347 10.74 8.57 -1.51
CA ALA A 347 9.99 9.47 -2.37
C ALA A 347 10.29 10.94 -2.05
N ALA A 348 10.07 11.84 -3.02
CA ALA A 348 10.25 13.28 -2.84
C ALA A 348 9.36 13.86 -1.71
N ALA A 349 8.24 13.21 -1.43
CA ALA A 349 7.48 13.38 -0.19
C ALA A 349 6.91 12.01 0.22
N ALA A 350 6.96 11.71 1.52
CA ALA A 350 6.46 10.44 2.04
C ALA A 350 4.93 10.33 1.91
N VAL A 351 4.23 11.43 2.17
CA VAL A 351 2.77 11.58 1.96
C VAL A 351 2.50 12.71 0.97
N ILE A 352 1.57 12.46 0.06
CA ILE A 352 1.00 13.45 -0.85
C ILE A 352 -0.47 13.58 -0.47
N GLY A 353 -0.86 14.75 0.03
CA GLY A 353 -2.20 15.04 0.52
C GLY A 353 -2.58 16.50 0.37
N ASP A 354 -3.76 16.89 0.79
CA ASP A 354 -4.28 18.25 0.69
C ASP A 354 -4.83 18.82 2.01
N ASP A 355 -4.95 17.98 3.05
CA ASP A 355 -5.34 18.36 4.40
C ASP A 355 -4.39 17.70 5.42
N LEU A 356 -3.92 18.45 6.42
CA LEU A 356 -3.10 17.91 7.50
C LEU A 356 -3.97 17.29 8.61
N ASP A 357 -5.24 17.67 8.71
CA ASP A 357 -6.18 17.16 9.71
C ASP A 357 -6.49 15.66 9.49
N ASP A 358 -6.19 15.14 8.29
CA ASP A 358 -6.28 13.71 7.97
C ASP A 358 -5.19 12.86 8.64
N TYR A 359 -4.18 13.48 9.26
CA TYR A 359 -3.07 12.79 9.91
C TYR A 359 -2.99 13.18 11.39
N THR A 360 -3.20 12.21 12.27
CA THR A 360 -3.17 12.41 13.71
C THR A 360 -2.24 11.41 14.37
N ASP A 361 -1.48 11.85 15.36
CA ASP A 361 -0.53 11.04 16.13
C ASP A 361 0.49 10.26 15.25
N CYS A 362 0.69 10.67 14.00
CA CYS A 362 1.61 10.00 13.11
C CYS A 362 3.05 10.42 13.40
N THR A 363 3.98 9.50 13.18
CA THR A 363 5.42 9.74 13.27
C THR A 363 6.06 9.67 11.90
N PHE A 364 6.71 10.75 11.49
CA PHE A 364 7.45 10.88 10.24
C PHE A 364 8.96 10.88 10.52
N GLU A 365 9.69 9.92 9.96
CA GLU A 365 11.14 9.83 10.07
C GLU A 365 11.77 9.89 8.68
N SER A 366 12.53 10.96 8.41
CA SER A 366 13.20 11.18 7.13
C SER A 366 14.29 10.13 6.87
N ASP A 367 14.51 9.78 5.59
CA ASP A 367 15.71 9.06 5.16
C ASP A 367 16.94 9.98 4.99
N GLY A 368 16.77 11.29 5.25
CA GLY A 368 17.73 12.35 4.98
C GLY A 368 17.52 13.05 3.63
N SER A 369 16.36 12.85 3.00
CA SER A 369 15.93 13.53 1.80
C SER A 369 14.39 13.64 1.69
N GLY A 370 13.90 14.55 0.84
CA GLY A 370 12.49 14.68 0.53
C GLY A 370 11.69 15.47 1.56
N HIS A 371 10.40 15.19 1.71
CA HIS A 371 9.53 15.85 2.68
C HIS A 371 8.69 14.81 3.41
N ALA A 372 8.17 15.14 4.60
CA ALA A 372 7.18 14.28 5.24
C ALA A 372 5.87 14.33 4.44
N ILE A 373 5.39 15.54 4.15
CA ILE A 373 4.11 15.78 3.47
C ILE A 373 4.28 16.83 2.37
N ASP A 374 3.73 16.57 1.18
CA ASP A 374 3.49 17.57 0.14
C ASP A 374 1.99 17.88 0.07
N LEU A 375 1.63 19.11 0.45
CA LEU A 375 0.26 19.64 0.44
C LEU A 375 -0.19 20.16 -0.93
N GLY A 376 0.70 20.17 -1.93
CA GLY A 376 0.41 20.74 -3.23
C GLY A 376 0.16 22.25 -3.16
N THR A 377 -0.86 22.73 -3.88
CA THR A 377 -1.16 24.16 -4.04
C THR A 377 -2.29 24.61 -3.12
N ILE A 378 -2.05 25.66 -2.33
CA ILE A 378 -3.05 26.29 -1.47
C ILE A 378 -3.56 27.57 -2.16
N ALA A 379 -4.73 27.46 -2.79
CA ALA A 379 -5.33 28.53 -3.61
C ALA A 379 -6.21 29.52 -2.80
N GLY A 380 -6.47 29.23 -1.53
CA GLY A 380 -7.30 30.03 -0.63
C GLY A 380 -6.64 30.21 0.73
N ASP A 381 -7.19 31.10 1.56
CA ASP A 381 -6.79 31.14 2.96
C ASP A 381 -7.28 29.85 3.64
N ALA A 382 -6.37 29.17 4.33
CA ALA A 382 -6.63 27.85 4.90
C ALA A 382 -6.05 27.76 6.31
N THR A 383 -6.65 26.92 7.14
CA THR A 383 -6.17 26.58 8.49
C THR A 383 -6.26 25.09 8.65
N MET A 384 -5.18 24.47 9.13
CA MET A 384 -5.07 23.02 9.33
C MET A 384 -4.32 22.76 10.65
N GLY A 385 -4.65 21.65 11.31
CA GLY A 385 -3.94 21.14 12.48
C GLY A 385 -2.67 20.37 12.11
N TRP A 386 -1.72 20.35 13.03
CA TRP A 386 -0.56 19.45 12.98
C TRP A 386 -0.39 18.81 14.35
N ASP A 387 -0.89 17.58 14.46
CA ASP A 387 -0.84 16.77 15.66
C ASP A 387 0.03 15.54 15.40
N ASN A 388 1.27 15.77 14.91
CA ASN A 388 2.18 14.74 14.46
C ASN A 388 3.60 14.96 14.96
N TYR A 389 4.42 13.91 14.88
CA TYR A 389 5.84 13.91 15.23
C TYR A 389 6.69 13.82 13.96
N ASP A 390 7.75 14.60 13.89
CA ASP A 390 8.73 14.54 12.81
C ASP A 390 10.17 14.49 13.34
N SER A 391 11.04 13.79 12.60
CA SER A 391 12.47 13.75 12.89
C SER A 391 13.30 13.50 11.63
N GLY A 392 14.54 13.99 11.63
CA GLY A 392 15.48 13.81 10.52
C GLY A 392 15.31 14.80 9.36
N TYR A 393 14.31 15.68 9.39
CA TYR A 393 14.11 16.76 8.42
C TYR A 393 14.98 17.99 8.71
N ALA A 394 14.96 18.96 7.79
CA ALA A 394 15.67 20.23 7.92
C ALA A 394 15.24 20.97 9.20
N ALA A 395 16.22 21.60 9.86
CA ALA A 395 16.00 22.32 11.14
C ALA A 395 15.46 23.75 10.97
N THR A 396 15.41 24.27 9.75
CA THR A 396 14.98 25.64 9.44
C THR A 396 14.20 25.69 8.14
N ASP A 397 13.20 26.58 8.07
CA ASP A 397 12.39 26.81 6.87
C ASP A 397 13.20 27.27 5.66
N GLY A 398 12.86 26.74 4.48
CA GLY A 398 13.40 27.15 3.17
C GLY A 398 14.91 26.98 2.98
N SER A 399 15.56 26.11 3.76
CA SER A 399 17.01 26.00 3.88
C SER A 399 17.67 24.93 2.99
N THR A 400 17.02 23.79 2.76
CA THR A 400 17.64 22.64 2.06
C THR A 400 16.74 21.92 1.07
N GLY A 401 15.43 22.21 1.05
CA GLY A 401 14.47 21.41 0.27
C GLY A 401 14.19 20.04 0.88
N ASP A 402 14.47 19.90 2.18
CA ASP A 402 14.24 18.69 2.99
C ASP A 402 13.45 19.02 4.27
N GLU A 403 12.63 20.08 4.22
CA GLU A 403 11.76 20.49 5.31
C GLU A 403 10.60 19.50 5.52
N THR A 404 10.02 19.49 6.71
CA THR A 404 8.94 18.55 7.06
C THR A 404 7.74 18.67 6.11
N ILE A 405 7.25 19.89 5.84
CA ILE A 405 6.07 20.12 5.01
C ILE A 405 6.46 20.95 3.77
N LYS A 406 6.10 20.44 2.61
CA LYS A 406 6.15 21.17 1.34
C LYS A 406 4.76 21.65 0.94
N THR A 407 4.69 22.89 0.45
CA THR A 407 3.47 23.48 -0.07
C THR A 407 3.78 24.58 -1.09
N SER A 408 2.78 25.03 -1.83
CA SER A 408 2.82 26.22 -2.69
C SER A 408 1.59 27.08 -2.42
N VAL A 409 1.74 28.10 -1.56
CA VAL A 409 0.65 29.03 -1.25
C VAL A 409 0.56 30.13 -2.30
N ASP A 410 -0.63 30.37 -2.85
CA ASP A 410 -0.87 31.40 -3.87
C ASP A 410 -0.62 32.82 -3.32
N SER A 411 -0.26 33.75 -4.21
CA SER A 411 0.02 35.13 -3.83
C SER A 411 -1.17 35.80 -3.14
N GLY A 412 -0.92 36.40 -1.98
CA GLY A 412 -1.95 37.04 -1.17
C GLY A 412 -2.84 36.09 -0.37
N LYS A 413 -2.49 34.79 -0.32
CA LYS A 413 -3.14 33.78 0.54
C LYS A 413 -2.26 33.42 1.73
N THR A 414 -2.91 32.96 2.79
CA THR A 414 -2.27 32.47 4.01
C THR A 414 -2.67 31.04 4.29
N LEU A 415 -1.69 30.15 4.51
CA LEU A 415 -1.88 28.89 5.19
C LEU A 415 -1.50 29.06 6.66
N THR A 416 -2.40 28.75 7.58
CA THR A 416 -2.11 28.69 9.01
C THR A 416 -2.04 27.23 9.46
N ILE A 417 -0.92 26.83 10.05
CA ILE A 417 -0.71 25.49 10.61
C ILE A 417 -0.70 25.60 12.12
N ASN A 418 -1.67 24.98 12.77
CA ASN A 418 -1.85 24.98 14.21
C ASN A 418 -1.24 23.70 14.79
N VAL A 419 -0.09 23.81 15.46
CA VAL A 419 0.57 22.64 16.07
C VAL A 419 0.03 22.46 17.48
N GLY A 420 -0.58 21.30 17.74
CA GLY A 420 -1.05 20.94 19.07
C GLY A 420 0.07 20.83 20.10
N SER A 421 -0.28 20.95 21.38
CA SER A 421 0.72 20.83 22.44
C SER A 421 1.26 19.40 22.57
N GLY A 422 2.57 19.29 22.77
CA GLY A 422 3.26 18.00 22.85
C GLY A 422 3.75 17.43 21.51
N TYR A 423 3.34 18.02 20.37
CA TYR A 423 3.79 17.63 19.04
C TYR A 423 5.02 18.42 18.58
N THR A 424 5.70 17.92 17.55
CA THR A 424 6.85 18.63 16.96
C THR A 424 6.36 19.80 16.11
N THR A 425 7.15 20.88 16.07
CA THR A 425 6.86 22.00 15.16
C THR A 425 7.51 21.70 13.81
N PRO A 426 6.72 21.52 12.73
CA PRO A 426 7.25 21.15 11.43
C PRO A 426 8.02 22.33 10.82
N THR A 427 9.06 22.03 10.04
CA THR A 427 9.67 23.03 9.16
C THR A 427 8.97 23.08 7.82
N ILE A 428 8.99 24.26 7.19
CA ILE A 428 8.16 24.56 6.02
C ILE A 428 9.02 24.91 4.80
N TYR A 429 8.73 24.24 3.69
CA TYR A 429 9.15 24.62 2.35
C TYR A 429 7.95 25.17 1.56
N ASN A 430 7.82 26.50 1.50
CA ASN A 430 6.81 27.16 0.68
C ASN A 430 7.41 27.57 -0.68
N ALA A 431 7.03 26.88 -1.74
CA ALA A 431 7.42 27.20 -3.12
C ALA A 431 6.57 28.34 -3.74
N GLY A 432 5.47 28.72 -3.06
CA GLY A 432 4.54 29.74 -3.51
C GLY A 432 4.92 31.16 -3.07
N ALA A 433 4.14 32.14 -3.52
CA ALA A 433 4.34 33.56 -3.22
C ALA A 433 3.48 34.07 -2.04
N GLY A 434 2.58 33.22 -1.51
CA GLY A 434 1.79 33.48 -0.31
C GLY A 434 2.59 33.28 0.98
N THR A 435 1.87 33.21 2.10
CA THR A 435 2.48 33.07 3.43
C THR A 435 2.05 31.77 4.10
N VAL A 436 2.99 31.11 4.79
CA VAL A 436 2.69 30.04 5.74
C VAL A 436 2.98 30.58 7.15
N THR A 437 2.04 30.41 8.06
CA THR A 437 2.17 30.80 9.48
C THR A 437 2.02 29.55 10.33
N VAL A 438 3.05 29.22 11.11
CA VAL A 438 3.02 28.10 12.06
C VAL A 438 2.78 28.65 13.46
N VAL A 439 1.74 28.18 14.13
CA VAL A 439 1.37 28.57 15.50
C VAL A 439 1.48 27.34 16.38
N SER A 440 2.53 27.26 17.20
CA SER A 440 2.83 26.07 17.99
C SER A 440 2.38 26.11 19.44
N GLY A 441 2.25 24.91 20.03
CA GLY A 441 1.88 24.73 21.43
C GLY A 441 0.44 25.12 21.73
N GLN A 442 -0.48 24.84 20.79
CA GLN A 442 -1.89 25.12 21.00
C GLN A 442 -2.49 24.16 22.02
N VAL A 443 -3.22 24.72 22.99
CA VAL A 443 -3.98 23.98 23.99
C VAL A 443 -5.43 24.42 23.97
N THR A 444 -6.34 23.46 24.13
CA THR A 444 -7.80 23.69 24.15
C THR A 444 -8.31 23.79 25.58
N THR A 445 -9.13 24.80 25.84
CA THR A 445 -9.89 24.97 27.08
C THR A 445 -11.34 24.67 26.80
N THR A 446 -11.92 23.67 27.46
CA THR A 446 -13.34 23.28 27.34
C THR A 446 -14.04 23.37 28.69
N ILE A 447 -15.16 24.12 28.71
CA ILE A 447 -16.06 24.20 29.87
C ILE A 447 -17.37 23.51 29.52
N LYS A 448 -17.63 22.37 30.17
CA LYS A 448 -18.89 21.65 30.07
C LYS A 448 -19.83 22.07 31.19
N VAL A 449 -21.10 22.33 30.88
CA VAL A 449 -22.10 22.76 31.86
C VAL A 449 -23.20 21.72 31.97
N VAL A 450 -23.44 21.24 33.18
CA VAL A 450 -24.46 20.21 33.46
C VAL A 450 -25.36 20.58 34.63
N ASP A 451 -26.58 20.03 34.65
CA ASP A 451 -27.45 20.08 35.82
C ASP A 451 -26.89 19.14 36.90
N VAL A 452 -26.76 19.65 38.13
CA VAL A 452 -26.25 18.88 39.26
C VAL A 452 -27.14 17.68 39.63
N THR A 453 -28.43 17.75 39.30
CA THR A 453 -29.48 16.84 39.77
C THR A 453 -29.47 15.54 38.98
N ASP A 454 -29.33 15.64 37.65
CA ASP A 454 -29.43 14.49 36.74
C ASP A 454 -28.23 14.34 35.78
N GLY A 455 -27.28 15.29 35.80
CA GLY A 455 -26.12 15.29 34.93
C GLY A 455 -26.42 15.66 33.47
N SER A 456 -27.64 16.11 33.16
CA SER A 456 -28.01 16.54 31.83
C SER A 456 -27.21 17.77 31.39
N VAL A 457 -26.84 17.81 30.11
CA VAL A 457 -26.11 18.94 29.55
C VAL A 457 -27.00 20.18 29.44
N ILE A 458 -26.46 21.34 29.78
CA ILE A 458 -27.20 22.60 29.77
C ILE A 458 -26.78 23.41 28.55
N GLN A 459 -27.59 23.35 27.48
CA GLN A 459 -27.44 24.24 26.32
C GLN A 459 -27.85 25.69 26.66
N GLY A 460 -27.17 26.67 26.06
CA GLY A 460 -27.48 28.09 26.19
C GLY A 460 -27.13 28.71 27.55
N ALA A 461 -26.30 28.04 28.36
CA ALA A 461 -25.69 28.66 29.54
C ALA A 461 -24.56 29.59 29.11
N ARG A 462 -24.51 30.81 29.64
CA ARG A 462 -23.41 31.73 29.35
C ARG A 462 -22.20 31.39 30.19
N VAL A 463 -21.09 31.10 29.54
CA VAL A 463 -19.79 30.88 30.15
C VAL A 463 -18.94 32.13 29.95
N TYR A 464 -18.42 32.70 31.02
CA TYR A 464 -17.52 33.85 30.99
C TYR A 464 -16.23 33.50 31.71
N LEU A 465 -15.11 33.50 30.98
CA LEU A 465 -13.79 33.10 31.48
C LEU A 465 -12.75 34.20 31.20
N LEU A 466 -11.96 34.52 32.22
CA LEU A 466 -10.91 35.54 32.20
C LEU A 466 -9.58 34.94 32.66
N ALA A 467 -8.49 35.49 32.14
CA ALA A 467 -7.15 35.26 32.67
C ALA A 467 -7.00 35.87 34.07
N ASP A 468 -6.52 35.06 35.03
CA ASP A 468 -6.12 35.51 36.36
C ASP A 468 -4.60 35.76 36.43
N THR A 469 -4.14 36.30 37.55
CA THR A 469 -2.72 36.53 37.85
C THR A 469 -1.88 35.25 37.77
N GLY A 470 -0.65 35.36 37.28
CA GLY A 470 0.35 34.29 37.30
C GLY A 470 0.58 33.54 35.99
N GLY A 471 -0.08 33.93 34.89
CA GLY A 471 0.10 33.36 33.56
C GLY A 471 0.62 34.35 32.51
N PRO A 472 0.72 33.91 31.24
CA PRO A 472 1.26 34.72 30.14
C PRO A 472 0.30 35.80 29.62
N LEU A 473 -1.01 35.64 29.81
CA LEU A 473 -2.01 36.64 29.42
C LEU A 473 -2.12 37.73 30.49
N ALA A 474 -2.43 38.95 30.06
CA ALA A 474 -2.72 40.03 30.99
C ALA A 474 -3.95 39.69 31.83
N VAL A 475 -3.94 40.04 33.11
CA VAL A 475 -5.11 39.88 34.00
C VAL A 475 -6.33 40.52 33.37
N ASP A 476 -7.48 39.87 33.51
CA ASP A 476 -8.78 40.26 32.93
C ASP A 476 -8.85 40.13 31.39
N THR A 477 -7.86 39.52 30.73
CA THR A 477 -7.99 39.14 29.32
C THR A 477 -9.15 38.16 29.17
N GLU A 478 -10.13 38.51 28.35
CA GLU A 478 -11.25 37.61 28.02
C GLU A 478 -10.74 36.40 27.23
N ILE A 479 -11.01 35.21 27.76
CA ILE A 479 -10.70 33.94 27.09
C ILE A 479 -11.90 33.59 26.21
N PHE A 480 -13.10 33.52 26.80
CA PHE A 480 -14.36 33.49 26.04
C PHE A 480 -15.56 33.98 26.88
N ASN A 481 -16.61 34.39 26.16
CA ASN A 481 -17.86 34.92 26.68
C ASN A 481 -19.06 34.48 25.83
N GLU A 482 -19.24 33.16 25.76
CA GLU A 482 -20.15 32.51 24.82
C GLU A 482 -21.28 31.76 25.51
N LEU A 483 -22.23 31.24 24.72
CA LEU A 483 -23.30 30.37 25.17
C LEU A 483 -22.92 28.92 24.87
N THR A 484 -23.19 28.00 25.78
CA THR A 484 -22.99 26.58 25.54
C THR A 484 -23.84 26.07 24.38
N ASP A 485 -23.27 25.14 23.61
CA ASP A 485 -23.91 24.47 22.49
C ASP A 485 -24.87 23.35 22.92
N VAL A 486 -25.27 22.48 21.97
CA VAL A 486 -26.19 21.36 22.22
C VAL A 486 -25.60 20.31 23.17
N ASP A 487 -24.28 20.18 23.23
CA ASP A 487 -23.56 19.26 24.12
C ASP A 487 -23.23 19.90 25.47
N GLY A 488 -23.64 21.15 25.67
CA GLY A 488 -23.43 21.92 26.89
C GLY A 488 -22.02 22.46 27.03
N GLU A 489 -21.30 22.66 25.93
CA GLU A 489 -19.88 23.00 25.93
C GLU A 489 -19.59 24.39 25.33
N VAL A 490 -18.53 25.02 25.81
CA VAL A 490 -17.84 26.16 25.18
C VAL A 490 -16.35 25.84 25.18
N SER A 491 -15.67 26.08 24.06
CA SER A 491 -14.23 25.84 23.93
C SER A 491 -13.48 26.99 23.27
N ASP A 492 -12.21 27.15 23.63
CA ASP A 492 -11.26 28.10 23.02
C ASP A 492 -9.86 27.47 22.97
N THR A 493 -9.15 27.67 21.86
CA THR A 493 -7.82 27.08 21.62
C THR A 493 -6.79 28.20 21.45
N ARG A 494 -5.70 28.14 22.23
CA ARG A 494 -4.66 29.17 22.24
C ARG A 494 -3.27 28.58 22.42
N SER A 495 -2.26 29.26 21.89
CA SER A 495 -0.87 29.04 22.28
C SER A 495 -0.54 29.83 23.54
N LEU A 496 0.00 29.15 24.56
CA LEU A 496 0.35 29.73 25.85
C LEU A 496 1.83 29.50 26.16
N GLY A 497 2.59 30.57 26.41
CA GLY A 497 4.01 30.46 26.77
C GLY A 497 4.28 29.78 28.13
N SER A 498 3.27 29.69 28.99
CA SER A 498 3.27 28.97 30.28
C SER A 498 1.83 28.72 30.72
N SER A 499 1.59 27.85 31.70
CA SER A 499 0.24 27.61 32.23
C SER A 499 -0.42 28.93 32.69
N GLN A 500 -1.71 29.10 32.40
CA GLN A 500 -2.50 30.31 32.64
C GLN A 500 -3.58 30.05 33.69
N PRO A 501 -3.47 30.61 34.90
CA PRO A 501 -4.57 30.63 35.86
C PRO A 501 -5.79 31.36 35.29
N VAL A 502 -6.99 30.86 35.57
CA VAL A 502 -8.25 31.41 35.05
C VAL A 502 -9.32 31.48 36.13
N VAL A 503 -10.14 32.51 36.03
CA VAL A 503 -11.34 32.71 36.85
C VAL A 503 -12.52 33.07 35.97
N GLY A 504 -13.73 32.74 36.41
CA GLY A 504 -14.91 32.97 35.59
C GLY A 504 -16.20 32.65 36.30
N ARG A 505 -17.28 32.55 35.51
CA ARG A 505 -18.60 32.14 35.99
C ARG A 505 -19.46 31.60 34.86
N VAL A 506 -20.39 30.72 35.23
CA VAL A 506 -21.46 30.23 34.37
C VAL A 506 -22.80 30.73 34.88
N ARG A 507 -23.67 31.22 33.98
CA ARG A 507 -25.03 31.64 34.32
C ARG A 507 -26.05 31.21 33.26
N LYS A 508 -27.24 30.82 33.69
CA LYS A 508 -28.42 30.61 32.82
C LYS A 508 -29.65 31.19 33.49
N GLY A 509 -30.16 32.31 32.94
CA GLY A 509 -31.21 33.10 33.60
C GLY A 509 -32.25 33.71 32.66
N SER A 510 -32.23 33.38 31.37
CA SER A 510 -33.10 33.99 30.35
C SER A 510 -34.15 33.03 29.77
N ALA A 511 -34.09 31.75 30.11
CA ALA A 511 -35.05 30.72 29.74
C ALA A 511 -35.14 29.68 30.86
N ALA A 512 -36.34 29.19 31.15
CA ALA A 512 -36.55 28.10 32.10
C ALA A 512 -35.90 26.80 31.57
N THR A 513 -35.28 25.96 32.38
CA THR A 513 -35.04 26.07 33.83
C THR A 513 -34.03 27.16 34.18
N LEU A 514 -34.30 27.96 35.23
CA LEU A 514 -33.34 28.95 35.74
C LEU A 514 -32.30 28.29 36.65
N TYR A 515 -31.07 28.79 36.64
CA TYR A 515 -29.98 28.22 37.44
C TYR A 515 -29.23 29.29 38.24
N LYS A 516 -28.77 28.90 39.43
CA LYS A 516 -27.83 29.72 40.21
C LYS A 516 -26.51 29.87 39.46
N THR A 517 -25.87 31.03 39.62
CA THR A 517 -24.55 31.27 39.01
C THR A 517 -23.49 30.43 39.73
N SER A 518 -22.69 29.68 38.97
CA SER A 518 -21.55 28.92 39.50
C SER A 518 -20.23 29.58 39.11
N PRO A 519 -19.26 29.72 40.03
CA PRO A 519 -17.94 30.24 39.71
C PRO A 519 -17.11 29.22 38.91
N ILE A 520 -16.14 29.72 38.16
CA ILE A 520 -15.07 28.94 37.54
C ILE A 520 -13.76 29.39 38.17
N ALA A 521 -12.91 28.44 38.54
CA ALA A 521 -11.52 28.67 38.88
C ALA A 521 -10.71 27.46 38.42
N GLY A 522 -9.55 27.70 37.80
CA GLY A 522 -8.70 26.64 37.29
C GLY A 522 -7.40 27.20 36.72
N THR A 523 -6.66 26.33 36.04
CA THR A 523 -5.45 26.71 35.30
C THR A 523 -5.53 26.02 33.95
N ILE A 524 -5.40 26.79 32.87
CA ILE A 524 -5.14 26.25 31.53
C ILE A 524 -3.68 25.82 31.52
N ASP A 525 -3.44 24.52 31.53
CA ASP A 525 -2.10 23.98 31.43
C ASP A 525 -1.57 24.19 30.00
N ASN A 526 -0.32 24.64 29.85
CA ASN A 526 0.25 24.87 28.53
C ASN A 526 0.68 23.58 27.81
N GLY A 527 0.62 22.43 28.50
CA GLY A 527 0.79 21.10 27.91
C GLY A 527 -0.54 20.43 27.56
N SER A 528 -1.53 20.53 28.44
CA SER A 528 -2.76 19.71 28.38
C SER A 528 -4.07 20.50 28.30
N GLY A 529 -4.03 21.83 28.31
CA GLY A 529 -5.21 22.68 28.28
C GLY A 529 -6.00 22.65 29.60
N LEU A 530 -7.32 22.82 29.51
CA LEU A 530 -8.22 22.75 30.67
C LEU A 530 -9.57 22.20 30.24
N THR A 531 -9.94 21.03 30.75
CA THR A 531 -11.31 20.51 30.65
C THR A 531 -11.96 20.54 32.03
N LEU A 532 -13.02 21.33 32.18
CA LEU A 532 -13.73 21.48 33.44
C LEU A 532 -15.24 21.30 33.25
N THR A 533 -15.84 20.43 34.08
CA THR A 533 -17.30 20.34 34.19
C THR A 533 -17.80 21.23 35.32
N VAL A 534 -18.64 22.20 34.98
CA VAL A 534 -19.31 23.10 35.92
C VAL A 534 -20.74 22.61 36.13
N GLN A 535 -21.07 22.30 37.38
CA GLN A 535 -22.42 21.91 37.77
C GLN A 535 -23.23 23.14 38.16
N LEU A 536 -24.43 23.27 37.59
CA LEU A 536 -25.39 24.30 37.97
C LEU A 536 -26.50 23.69 38.82
N ILE A 537 -26.95 24.46 39.81
CA ILE A 537 -28.08 24.11 40.67
C ILE A 537 -29.31 24.86 40.16
N PRO A 538 -30.42 24.17 39.84
CA PRO A 538 -31.69 24.82 39.53
C PRO A 538 -32.09 25.85 40.60
N ASP A 539 -32.61 26.98 40.16
CA ASP A 539 -33.10 28.08 41.00
C ASP A 539 -34.63 28.16 40.94
N GLU A 540 -35.27 27.00 41.11
CA GLU A 540 -36.73 26.80 41.10
C GLU A 540 -37.20 26.03 42.33
#